data_AF-A0A078LYF9-F1
#
_entry.id   AF-A0A078LYF9-F1
#
_cell.length_a   1.000
_cell.length_b   1.000
_cell.length_c   1.000
_cell.angle_alpha   90.00
_cell.angle_beta   90.00
_cell.angle_gamma   90.00
#
_symmetry.space_group_name_H-M   'P 1'
#
loop_
_entity.id
_entity.type
_entity.pdbx_description
1 polymer ?
#
loop_
_entity_poly.entity_id
_entity_poly.type
_entity_poly.pdbx_seq_one_letter_code
_entity_poly.pdbx_strand_id
1 'polypeptide(L)'
;MIFANGDKVITYQEDASVIKNIKAQYDKDGLNINNPYIGDTVFTKNTVSFYYDPVEVMENENTIEPAAYIISVVEPVLGSVSGGK
;
A
#
# COMPACT_ATOMS: atom_id res chain seq x y z
N MET A 1 10.27 -4.98 -0.89
CA MET A 1 9.51 -5.89 -1.79
C MET A 1 8.02 -5.64 -1.60
N ILE A 2 7.24 -5.52 -2.68
CA ILE A 2 5.78 -5.39 -2.64
C ILE A 2 5.13 -6.68 -3.18
N PHE A 3 4.09 -7.17 -2.52
CA PHE A 3 3.41 -8.42 -2.90
C PHE A 3 1.98 -8.50 -2.36
N ALA A 4 1.13 -9.28 -3.02
CA ALA A 4 -0.18 -9.64 -2.50
C ALA A 4 -0.04 -10.65 -1.36
N ASN A 5 -0.72 -10.39 -0.24
CA ASN A 5 -0.75 -11.23 0.95
C ASN A 5 -2.18 -11.75 1.17
N GLY A 6 -2.53 -12.79 0.42
CA GLY A 6 -3.92 -13.20 0.25
C GLY A 6 -4.70 -12.27 -0.68
N ASP A 7 -6.02 -12.34 -0.64
CA ASP A 7 -6.88 -11.71 -1.66
C ASP A 7 -7.23 -10.26 -1.38
N LYS A 8 -7.06 -9.78 -0.15
CA LYS A 8 -7.54 -8.47 0.31
C LYS A 8 -6.43 -7.55 0.85
N VAL A 9 -5.18 -7.97 0.76
CA VAL A 9 -4.06 -7.24 1.39
C VAL A 9 -2.88 -7.15 0.44
N ILE A 10 -2.35 -5.94 0.26
CA ILE A 10 -1.04 -5.70 -0.37
C ILE A 10 -0.04 -5.38 0.74
N THR A 11 1.10 -6.06 0.76
CA THR A 11 2.15 -5.85 1.76
C THR A 11 3.42 -5.35 1.10
N TYR A 12 3.97 -4.26 1.64
CA TYR A 12 5.31 -3.79 1.36
C TYR A 12 6.22 -4.11 2.54
N GLN A 13 7.26 -4.90 2.28
CA GLN A 13 8.29 -5.27 3.25
C GLN A 13 9.59 -4.55 2.94
N GLU A 14 10.17 -3.93 3.96
CA GLU A 14 11.49 -3.29 3.87
C GLU A 14 12.24 -3.22 5.21
N ASP A 15 13.44 -2.62 5.19
CA ASP A 15 14.19 -2.31 6.39
C ASP A 15 13.39 -1.46 7.37
N ALA A 16 13.61 -1.70 8.67
CA ALA A 16 12.85 -1.08 9.73
C ALA A 16 12.98 0.45 9.75
N SER A 17 14.11 0.99 9.29
CA SER A 17 14.32 2.44 9.13
C SER A 17 13.39 3.02 8.07
N VAL A 18 13.24 2.34 6.93
CA VAL A 18 12.37 2.76 5.83
C VAL A 18 10.92 2.72 6.27
N ILE A 19 10.47 1.62 6.88
CA ILE A 19 9.10 1.48 7.39
C ILE A 19 8.79 2.52 8.46
N LYS A 20 9.75 2.84 9.33
CA LYS A 20 9.59 3.92 10.31
C LYS A 20 9.40 5.28 9.66
N ASN A 21 10.12 5.58 8.57
CA ASN A 21 9.95 6.84 7.82
C ASN A 21 8.58 6.89 7.14
N ILE A 22 8.15 5.79 6.52
CA ILE A 22 6.82 5.66 5.91
C ILE A 22 5.74 5.87 6.98
N LYS A 23 5.88 5.24 8.14
CA LYS A 23 4.95 5.42 9.26
C LYS A 23 4.91 6.87 9.75
N ALA A 24 6.07 7.53 9.89
CA ALA A 24 6.11 8.93 10.31
C ALA A 24 5.40 9.86 9.31
N GLN A 25 5.51 9.57 8.01
CA GLN A 25 4.76 10.29 6.98
C GLN A 25 3.27 9.97 7.05
N TYR A 26 2.90 8.69 7.15
CA TYR A 26 1.51 8.26 7.34
C TYR A 26 0.84 8.94 8.54
N ASP A 27 1.50 8.98 9.69
CA ASP A 27 0.97 9.60 10.91
C ASP A 27 0.83 11.14 10.76
N LYS A 28 1.53 11.76 9.79
CA LYS A 28 1.48 13.19 9.51
C LYS A 28 0.39 13.57 8.50
N ASP A 29 0.26 12.84 7.39
CA ASP A 29 -0.61 13.20 6.26
C ASP A 29 -1.31 12.01 5.57
N GLY A 30 -1.33 10.83 6.20
CA GLY A 30 -2.01 9.65 5.65
C GLY A 30 -1.36 9.09 4.39
N LEU A 31 -0.06 9.35 4.19
CA LEU A 31 0.72 8.95 3.00
C LEU A 31 0.23 9.56 1.68
N ASN A 32 -0.62 10.60 1.67
CA ASN A 32 -1.20 11.16 0.44
C ASN A 32 -1.77 10.09 -0.54
N ILE A 33 -2.17 8.92 -0.02
CA ILE A 33 -2.81 7.86 -0.81
C ILE A 33 -4.28 8.26 -0.95
N ASN A 34 -4.57 9.10 -1.94
CA ASN A 34 -5.94 9.50 -2.23
C ASN A 34 -6.58 8.48 -3.18
N ASN A 35 -6.90 7.29 -2.67
CA ASN A 35 -7.58 6.26 -3.43
C ASN A 35 -8.72 5.64 -2.60
N PRO A 36 -9.95 5.59 -3.13
CA PRO A 36 -11.13 5.16 -2.37
C PRO A 36 -11.12 3.66 -2.02
N TYR A 37 -10.29 2.86 -2.67
CA TYR A 37 -10.23 1.41 -2.45
C TYR A 37 -9.23 1.00 -1.36
N ILE A 38 -8.46 1.95 -0.82
CA ILE A 38 -7.53 1.69 0.27
C ILE A 38 -8.27 1.91 1.59
N GLY A 39 -8.52 0.81 2.30
CA GLY A 39 -9.06 0.82 3.64
C GLY A 39 -7.96 0.98 4.68
N ASP A 40 -7.91 0.05 5.62
CA ASP A 40 -6.95 0.11 6.72
C ASP A 40 -5.50 -0.03 6.24
N THR A 41 -4.60 0.72 6.90
CA THR A 41 -3.16 0.59 6.74
C THR A 41 -2.54 0.12 8.06
N VAL A 42 -1.88 -1.03 8.04
CA VAL A 42 -1.29 -1.65 9.24
C VAL A 42 0.23 -1.69 9.12
N PHE A 43 0.91 -1.27 10.18
CA PHE A 43 2.36 -1.25 10.25
C PHE A 43 2.88 -2.32 11.21
N THR A 44 3.99 -2.96 10.83
CA THR A 44 4.83 -3.76 11.72
C THR A 44 6.24 -3.17 11.77
N LYS A 45 7.18 -3.89 12.39
CA LYS A 45 8.60 -3.49 12.41
C LYS A 45 9.20 -3.35 11.01
N ASN A 46 8.80 -4.21 10.07
CA ASN A 46 9.43 -4.36 8.76
C ASN A 46 8.43 -4.36 7.60
N THR A 47 7.15 -4.13 7.87
CA THR A 47 6.12 -4.11 6.83
C THR A 47 5.13 -2.98 7.02
N VAL A 48 4.53 -2.57 5.91
CA VAL A 48 3.25 -1.85 5.86
C VAL A 48 2.31 -2.65 4.96
N SER A 49 1.07 -2.81 5.40
CA SER A 49 0.04 -3.58 4.70
C SER A 49 -1.18 -2.70 4.45
N PHE A 50 -1.71 -2.75 3.24
CA PHE A 50 -2.86 -2.00 2.77
C PHE A 50 -4.01 -2.96 2.50
N TYR A 51 -5.13 -2.74 3.18
CA TYR A 51 -6.35 -3.50 2.98
C TYR A 51 -7.18 -2.88 1.87
N TYR A 52 -7.83 -3.72 1.07
CA TYR A 52 -8.74 -3.31 0.00
C TYR A 52 -9.83 -4.36 -0.21
N ASP A 53 -10.94 -3.98 -0.84
CA ASP A 53 -11.93 -4.96 -1.31
C ASP A 53 -11.70 -5.28 -2.79
N PRO A 54 -11.30 -6.53 -3.13
CA PRO A 54 -11.05 -6.91 -4.51
C PRO A 54 -12.30 -6.84 -5.38
N VAL A 55 -13.50 -7.09 -4.84
CA VAL A 55 -14.75 -7.02 -5.61
C VAL A 55 -15.03 -5.59 -6.03
N GLU A 56 -14.90 -4.64 -5.10
CA GLU A 56 -15.10 -3.22 -5.41
C GLU A 56 -14.11 -2.74 -6.48
N VAL A 57 -12.83 -3.13 -6.38
CA VAL A 57 -11.82 -2.76 -7.38
C VAL A 57 -12.15 -3.39 -8.74
N MET A 58 -12.50 -4.67 -8.79
CA MET A 58 -12.83 -5.36 -10.04
C MET A 58 -14.03 -4.73 -10.75
N GLU A 59 -15.09 -4.42 -10.00
CA GLU A 59 -16.32 -3.85 -10.54
C GLU A 59 -16.14 -2.40 -11.02
N ASN A 60 -15.42 -1.57 -10.26
CA ASN A 60 -15.30 -0.15 -10.56
C ASN A 60 -14.15 0.18 -11.53
N GLU A 61 -13.05 -0.57 -11.48
CA GLU A 61 -11.87 -0.35 -12.34
C GLU A 61 -11.84 -1.30 -13.55
N ASN A 62 -12.87 -2.15 -13.72
CA ASN A 62 -13.02 -3.10 -14.83
C ASN A 62 -11.75 -3.95 -15.04
N THR A 63 -11.25 -4.52 -13.94
CA THR A 63 -10.04 -5.35 -13.92
C THR A 63 -10.34 -6.76 -13.43
N ILE A 64 -9.55 -7.74 -13.90
CA ILE A 64 -9.54 -9.11 -13.35
C ILE A 64 -8.39 -9.34 -12.36
N GLU A 65 -7.51 -8.34 -12.20
CA GLU A 65 -6.34 -8.38 -11.32
C GLU A 65 -6.35 -7.18 -10.35
N PRO A 66 -7.23 -7.19 -9.35
CA PRO A 66 -7.37 -6.05 -8.43
C PRO A 66 -6.11 -5.80 -7.60
N ALA A 67 -5.33 -6.84 -7.29
CA ALA A 67 -4.06 -6.72 -6.60
C ALA A 67 -3.04 -5.87 -7.40
N ALA A 68 -2.96 -6.08 -8.72
CA ALA A 68 -2.04 -5.33 -9.59
C ALA A 68 -2.42 -3.85 -9.65
N TYR A 69 -3.72 -3.57 -9.69
CA TYR A 69 -4.24 -2.20 -9.59
C TYR A 69 -3.80 -1.54 -8.27
N ILE A 70 -4.04 -2.18 -7.13
CA ILE A 70 -3.70 -1.61 -5.82
C ILE A 70 -2.19 -1.41 -5.67
N ILE A 71 -1.37 -2.34 -6.17
CA ILE A 71 0.09 -2.18 -6.21
C ILE A 71 0.47 -0.90 -6.99
N SER A 72 -0.13 -0.66 -8.15
CA SER A 72 0.15 0.54 -8.96
C SER A 72 -0.22 1.85 -8.27
N VAL A 73 -1.17 1.82 -7.32
CA VAL A 73 -1.59 2.96 -6.52
C VAL A 73 -0.60 3.24 -5.38
N VAL A 74 -0.18 2.21 -4.65
CA VAL A 74 0.63 2.39 -3.43
C VAL A 74 2.13 2.46 -3.71
N GLU A 75 2.62 1.83 -4.79
CA GLU A 75 4.05 1.77 -5.12
C GLU A 75 4.69 3.16 -5.32
N PRO A 76 4.10 4.11 -6.09
CA PRO A 76 4.69 5.43 -6.29
C PRO A 76 4.84 6.23 -4.99
N VAL A 77 3.86 6.07 -4.08
CA VAL A 77 3.86 6.73 -2.78
C VAL A 77 4.96 6.17 -1.89
N LEU A 78 5.06 4.84 -1.81
CA LEU A 78 6.10 4.16 -1.05
C LEU A 78 7.50 4.49 -1.59
N GLY A 79 7.67 4.55 -2.92
CA GLY A 79 8.91 4.96 -3.58
C GLY A 79 9.33 6.40 -3.25
N SER A 80 8.36 7.31 -3.14
CA SER A 80 8.63 8.73 -2.83
C SER A 80 9.10 8.94 -1.39
N VAL A 81 8.63 8.12 -0.44
CA VAL A 81 8.93 8.26 0.99
C VAL A 81 10.13 7.40 1.44
N SER A 82 10.41 6.32 0.72
CA SER A 82 11.55 5.43 1.03
C SER A 82 12.92 6.05 0.73
N GLY A 83 12.96 7.23 0.10
CA GLY A 83 14.20 7.85 -0.36
C GLY A 83 14.75 7.05 -1.54
N GLY A 84 14.38 7.47 -2.75
CA GLY A 84 14.78 6.79 -3.98
C GLY A 84 16.26 6.40 -3.97
N LYS A 85 16.54 5.16 -4.38
CA LYS A 85 17.87 4.79 -4.85
C LYS A 85 18.24 5.60 -6.09
#